data_AF-A0A5A7N710-F1
#
_entry.id   AF-A0A5A7N710-F1
#
_cell.length_a   1.000
_cell.length_b   1.000
_cell.length_c   1.000
_cell.angle_alpha   90.00
_cell.angle_beta   90.00
_cell.angle_gamma   90.00
#
_symmetry.space_group_name_H-M   'P 1'
#
loop_
_entity.id
_entity.type
_entity.pdbx_description
1 polymer ?
#
loop_
_entity_poly.entity_id
_entity_poly.type
_entity_poly.pdbx_seq_one_letter_code
_entity_poly.pdbx_strand_id
1 'polypeptide(L)' 'MSLSAETCARCDHLIRIPTRFSLNVATAGAIVMYDRLLARGRYAPRPLRAGGPVEPEPPHVHGGPRLRKPLKP' A
#
# COMPACT_ATOMS: atom_id res chain seq x y z
N MET A 1 -0.83 -3.41 -25.54
CA MET A 1 -0.30 -2.06 -25.26
C MET A 1 0.36 -2.10 -23.90
N SER A 2 1.68 -2.00 -23.87
CA SER A 2 2.48 -1.93 -22.64
C SER A 2 3.25 -0.61 -22.63
N LEU A 3 3.88 -0.27 -21.50
CA LEU A 3 4.76 0.89 -21.42
C LEU A 3 5.90 0.81 -22.44
N SER A 4 6.34 1.97 -22.95
CA SER A 4 7.51 2.05 -23.83
C SER A 4 8.79 1.65 -23.08
N ALA A 5 9.80 1.19 -23.83
CA ALA A 5 11.10 0.81 -23.25
C ALA A 5 11.76 1.98 -22.49
N GLU A 6 11.65 3.20 -23.02
CA GLU A 6 12.15 4.42 -22.37
C GLU A 6 11.47 4.67 -21.02
N THR A 7 10.15 4.47 -20.94
CA THR A 7 9.43 4.62 -19.67
C THR A 7 9.89 3.59 -18.66
N CYS A 8 10.04 2.33 -19.08
CA CYS A 8 10.52 1.26 -18.21
C CYS A 8 11.95 1.52 -17.70
N ALA A 9 12.83 2.08 -18.54
CA ALA A 9 14.20 2.41 -18.15
C ALA A 9 14.30 3.50 -17.07
N ARG A 10 13.26 4.32 -16.91
CA ARG A 10 13.17 5.36 -15.87
C ARG A 10 12.53 4.88 -14.57
N CYS A 11 11.99 3.66 -14.53
CA CYS A 11 11.36 3.11 -13.34
C CYS A 11 12.39 2.43 -12.43
N ASP A 12 12.42 2.77 -11.14
CA ASP A 12 13.26 2.07 -10.16
C ASP A 12 12.80 0.61 -9.97
N HIS A 13 11.49 0.37 -10.08
CA HIS A 13 10.87 -0.93 -9.90
C HIS A 13 9.77 -1.18 -10.92
N LEU A 14 9.70 -2.41 -11.43
CA LEU A 14 8.60 -2.93 -12.23
C LEU A 14 7.86 -4.00 -11.43
N ILE A 15 6.61 -3.72 -11.09
CA ILE A 15 5.74 -4.65 -10.35
C ILE A 15 4.86 -5.44 -11.33
N ARG A 16 4.78 -6.76 -11.13
CA ARG A 16 3.94 -7.65 -11.94
C ARG A 16 2.85 -8.26 -11.07
N ILE A 17 1.59 -8.00 -11.42
CA ILE A 17 0.45 -8.69 -10.84
C ILE A 17 0.45 -10.14 -11.37
N PRO A 18 0.39 -11.17 -10.52
CA PRO A 18 0.55 -12.57 -10.92
C PRO A 18 -0.71 -13.13 -11.61
N THR A 19 -1.00 -12.63 -12.81
CA THR A 19 -2.11 -13.08 -13.66
C THR A 19 -1.57 -13.68 -14.95
N ARG A 20 -2.37 -14.57 -15.57
CA ARG A 20 -2.04 -15.18 -16.88
C ARG A 20 -2.32 -14.26 -18.07
N PHE A 21 -3.05 -13.16 -17.84
CA PHE A 21 -3.50 -12.21 -18.85
C PHE A 21 -3.35 -10.77 -18.34
N SER A 22 -3.39 -9.80 -19.26
CA SER A 22 -3.37 -8.38 -18.91
C SER A 22 -4.69 -7.96 -18.32
N LEU A 23 -4.65 -7.28 -17.18
CA LEU A 23 -5.83 -6.65 -16.59
C LEU A 23 -6.18 -5.36 -17.33
N ASN A 24 -7.42 -4.91 -17.16
CA ASN A 24 -7.76 -3.53 -17.51
C ASN A 24 -6.99 -2.56 -16.57
N VAL A 25 -6.74 -1.35 -17.06
CA VAL A 25 -5.93 -0.35 -16.34
C VAL A 25 -6.57 0.07 -15.01
N ALA A 26 -7.90 0.21 -14.95
CA ALA A 26 -8.60 0.63 -13.74
C ALA A 26 -8.45 -0.40 -12.60
N THR A 27 -8.61 -1.69 -12.90
CA THR A 27 -8.43 -2.80 -11.95
C THR A 27 -6.97 -2.95 -11.53
N ALA A 28 -6.02 -2.84 -12.47
CA ALA A 28 -4.60 -2.84 -12.12
C ALA A 28 -4.26 -1.67 -11.17
N GLY A 29 -4.79 -0.47 -11.45
CA GLY A 29 -4.64 0.70 -10.59
C GLY A 29 -5.25 0.49 -9.20
N ALA A 30 -6.46 -0.08 -9.12
CA ALA A 30 -7.11 -0.36 -7.84
C ALA A 30 -6.30 -1.34 -6.97
N ILE A 31 -5.76 -2.41 -7.56
CA ILE A 31 -4.90 -3.36 -6.85
C ILE A 31 -3.65 -2.67 -6.29
N VAL A 32 -2.95 -1.89 -7.12
CA VAL A 32 -1.72 -1.20 -6.71
C VAL A 32 -1.99 -0.15 -5.62
N MET A 33 -3.08 0.61 -5.74
CA MET A 33 -3.46 1.59 -4.72
C MET A 33 -3.84 0.93 -3.40
N TYR A 34 -4.55 -0.21 -3.45
CA TYR A 34 -4.94 -0.95 -2.25
C TYR A 34 -3.73 -1.58 -1.55
N ASP A 35 -2.82 -2.19 -2.31
CA ASP A 35 -1.55 -2.72 -1.76
C ASP A 35 -0.72 -1.61 -1.12
N ARG A 36 -0.61 -0.44 -1.77
CA ARG A 36 0.04 0.73 -1.20
C ARG A 36 -0.62 1.20 0.10
N LEU A 37 -1.94 1.15 0.20
CA LEU A 37 -2.66 1.46 1.43
C LEU A 37 -2.37 0.42 2.54
N LEU A 38 -2.25 -0.87 2.23
CA LEU A 38 -1.89 -1.85 3.27
C LEU A 38 -0.44 -1.70 3.72
N ALA A 39 0.48 -1.48 2.78
CA ALA A 39 1.90 -1.38 3.05
C ALA A 39 2.30 -0.03 3.69
N ARG A 40 1.57 1.06 3.39
CA ARG A 40 1.91 2.43 3.83
C ARG A 40 0.79 3.18 4.54
N GLY A 41 -0.43 2.63 4.57
CA GLY A 41 -1.67 3.37 4.88
C GLY A 41 -2.03 3.48 6.34
N ARG A 42 -1.04 3.78 7.18
CA ARG A 42 -1.33 4.64 8.31
C ARG A 42 -1.18 6.06 7.76
N TYR A 43 -2.23 6.60 7.17
CA TYR A 43 -2.30 8.01 6.83
C TYR A 43 -3.53 8.55 7.53
N ALA A 44 -3.42 9.75 8.11
CA ALA A 44 -4.59 10.44 8.67
C ALA A 44 -5.69 10.56 7.60
N PRO A 45 -6.98 10.44 7.98
CA PRO A 45 -8.08 10.59 7.04
C PRO A 45 -8.00 11.97 6.36
N ARG A 46 -8.05 11.97 5.02
CA ARG A 46 -8.11 13.23 4.26
C ARG A 46 -9.53 13.80 4.37
N PRO A 47 -9.72 15.07 4.77
CA PRO A 47 -11.05 15.66 4.83
C PRO A 47 -11.64 15.79 3.42
N LEU A 48 -12.76 15.11 3.17
CA LEU A 48 -13.45 15.09 1.87
C LEU A 48 -14.51 16.20 1.72
N ARG A 49 -14.82 16.90 2.82
CA ARG A 49 -15.80 18.00 2.89
C ARG A 49 -15.38 19.00 3.97
N ALA A 50 -15.92 20.22 3.93
CA ALA A 50 -15.74 21.21 5.00
C ALA A 50 -16.24 20.63 6.34
N GLY A 51 -15.41 20.70 7.40
CA GLY A 51 -15.69 20.06 8.69
C GLY A 51 -15.45 18.54 8.73
N GLY A 52 -14.71 17.99 7.75
CA GLY A 52 -14.33 16.57 7.76
C GLY A 52 -13.36 16.20 8.89
N PRO A 53 -13.17 14.89 9.15
CA PRO A 53 -12.29 14.40 10.19
C PRO A 53 -10.85 14.89 9.95
N VAL A 54 -10.18 15.35 11.01
CA VAL A 54 -8.78 15.84 11.02
C VAL A 54 -7.95 15.05 12.03
N GLU A 55 -8.46 13.91 12.49
CA GLU A 55 -7.79 13.11 13.50
C GLU A 55 -6.36 12.77 13.02
N PRO A 56 -5.34 13.04 13.85
CA PRO A 56 -3.99 12.67 13.52
C PRO A 56 -3.90 11.15 13.39
N GLU A 57 -2.97 10.70 12.55
CA GLU A 57 -2.66 9.29 12.42
C GLU A 57 -2.36 8.71 13.81
N PRO A 58 -2.95 7.54 14.18
CA PRO A 58 -2.68 6.94 15.46
C PRO A 58 -1.17 6.70 15.60
N PRO A 59 -0.58 7.00 16.78
CA PRO A 59 0.85 6.87 16.96
C PRO A 59 1.30 5.45 16.68
N HIS A 60 2.47 5.31 16.04
CA HIS A 60 3.02 3.99 15.76
C HIS A 60 3.25 3.21 17.07
N VAL A 61 2.46 2.17 17.30
CA VAL A 61 2.68 1.25 18.43
C VAL A 61 3.62 0.14 17.98
N HIS A 62 4.83 0.13 18.55
CA HIS A 62 5.75 -1.01 18.39
C HIS A 62 5.22 -2.18 19.23
N GLY A 63 4.74 -3.24 18.58
CA GLY A 63 4.30 -4.45 19.26
C GLY A 63 5.47 -5.15 19.97
N GLY A 64 5.19 -5.79 21.11
CA GLY A 64 6.16 -6.66 21.76
C GLY A 64 6.51 -7.86 20.86
N PRO A 65 7.70 -8.48 21.02
CA PRO A 65 8.06 -9.69 20.29
C PRO A 65 6.97 -10.76 20.44
N ARG A 66 6.45 -11.28 19.32
CA ARG A 66 5.57 -12.46 19.35
C ARG A 66 6.40 -13.70 19.59
N LEU A 67 6.61 -14.04 20.86
CA LEU A 67 7.31 -15.26 21.27
C LEU A 67 6.36 -16.46 21.17
N ARG A 68 6.81 -17.54 20.53
CA ARG A 68 6.04 -18.79 20.45
C ARG A 68 5.94 -19.52 21.78
N LYS A 69 6.81 -19.21 22.75
CA LYS A 69 6.82 -19.79 24.10
C LYS A 69 6.87 -18.65 25.14
N PRO A 70 6.10 -18.73 26.23
CA PRO A 70 6.18 -17.74 27.31
C PRO A 70 7.57 -17.79 27.96
N LEU A 71 8.11 -16.61 28.30
CA LEU A 71 9.34 -16.49 29.08
C LEU A 71 9.07 -17.08 30.47
N LYS A 72 9.89 -18.03 30.91
CA LYS A 72 9.77 -18.64 32.23
C LYS A 72 10.21 -17.60 33.29
N PRO A 73 9.51 -17.49 34.44
CA PRO A 73 9.85 -16.55 35.50
C PRO A 73 11.25 -16.76 36.07
#